data_AF-A0A259BDP8-F1
#
_entry.id   AF-A0A259BDP8-F1
#
_cell.length_a   1.000
_cell.length_b   1.000
_cell.length_c   1.000
_cell.angle_alpha   90.00
_cell.angle_beta   90.00
_cell.angle_gamma   90.00
#
_symmetry.space_group_name_H-M   'P 1'
#
loop_
_entity.id
_entity.type
_entity.pdbx_description
1 polymer ?
#
loop_
_entity_poly.entity_id
_entity_poly.type
_entity_poly.pdbx_seq_one_letter_code
_entity_poly.pdbx_strand_id
1 'polypeptide(L)'
;MNRVNAEELLMKFRQKPREELELNLIPLIDVIFMLLIFFMLTTTFVHDRALNVTLPVSNQGSAQRAPVKDHVIEIAEDGRIALD
;
A
#
# COMPACT_ATOMS: atom_id res chain seq x y z
N MET A 1 23.65 -3.06 74.92
CA MET A 1 22.73 -3.38 73.81
C MET A 1 22.37 -2.06 73.12
N ASN A 2 22.89 -1.79 71.92
CA ASN A 2 22.89 -0.46 71.30
C ASN A 2 21.56 -0.20 70.56
N ARG A 3 20.78 0.80 71.01
CA ARG A 3 19.48 1.17 70.40
C ARG A 3 19.63 1.91 69.06
N VAL A 4 20.84 2.35 68.74
CA VAL A 4 21.14 3.15 67.54
C VAL A 4 21.01 2.32 66.25
N ASN A 5 21.12 1.00 66.33
CA ASN A 5 21.13 0.11 65.16
C ASN A 5 19.72 -0.15 64.58
N ALA A 6 18.64 0.10 65.35
CA ALA A 6 17.27 -0.22 64.93
C ALA A 6 16.70 0.83 63.96
N GLU A 7 17.01 2.11 64.18
CA GLU A 7 16.61 3.23 63.33
C GLU A 7 17.32 3.17 61.96
N GLU A 8 18.58 2.71 61.95
CA GLU A 8 19.41 2.60 60.74
C GLU A 8 18.93 1.49 59.78
N LEU A 9 18.34 0.42 60.33
CA LEU A 9 17.71 -0.64 59.54
C LEU A 9 16.36 -0.21 58.94
N LEU A 10 15.64 0.69 59.62
CA LEU A 10 14.33 1.20 59.21
C LEU A 10 14.44 2.17 58.02
N MET A 11 15.57 2.85 57.87
CA MET A 11 15.80 3.81 56.79
C MET A 11 16.21 3.17 55.45
N LYS A 12 16.59 1.89 55.43
CA LYS A 12 17.12 1.21 54.24
C LYS A 12 16.08 0.63 53.26
N PHE A 13 14.79 0.76 53.54
CA PHE A 13 13.73 0.16 52.71
C PHE A 13 12.75 1.18 52.12
N ARG A 14 13.22 2.39 51.78
CA ARG A 14 12.43 3.27 50.91
C ARG A 14 12.44 2.70 49.49
N GLN A 15 11.38 1.97 49.13
CA GLN A 15 11.13 1.56 47.76
C GLN A 15 11.04 2.82 46.89
N LYS A 16 11.88 2.91 45.85
CA LYS A 16 11.72 3.94 44.83
C LYS A 16 10.31 3.80 44.24
N PRO A 17 9.52 4.88 44.16
CA PRO A 17 8.27 4.83 43.40
C PRO A 17 8.60 4.36 41.98
N ARG A 18 7.83 3.39 41.46
CA ARG A 18 7.92 3.00 40.06
C ARG A 18 7.58 4.23 39.24
N GLU A 19 8.52 4.73 38.44
CA GLU A 19 8.21 5.68 37.37
C GLU A 19 7.22 4.99 36.44
N GLU A 20 6.02 5.57 36.33
CA GLU A 20 5.08 5.18 35.29
C GLU A 20 5.71 5.51 33.95
N LEU A 21 5.91 4.51 33.08
CA LEU A 21 6.37 4.76 31.73
C LEU A 21 5.27 5.51 30.97
N GLU A 22 5.45 6.82 30.77
CA GLU A 22 4.61 7.61 29.87
C GLU A 22 5.01 7.34 28.42
N LEU A 23 4.05 6.85 27.63
CA LEU A 23 4.22 6.66 26.20
C LEU A 23 4.07 8.00 25.48
N ASN A 24 5.14 8.45 24.82
CA ASN A 24 5.10 9.65 24.00
C ASN A 24 4.35 9.37 22.68
N LEU A 25 3.12 9.88 22.55
CA LEU A 25 2.29 9.70 21.35
C LEU A 25 2.76 10.55 20.17
N ILE A 26 3.41 11.68 20.41
CA ILE A 26 3.82 12.64 19.37
C ILE A 26 4.74 11.97 18.32
N PRO A 27 5.83 11.26 18.70
CA PRO A 27 6.66 10.54 17.71
C PRO A 27 5.93 9.39 17.00
N LEU A 28 4.96 8.75 17.67
CA LEU A 28 4.21 7.63 17.08
C LEU A 28 3.24 8.10 16.00
N ILE A 29 2.56 9.23 16.25
CA ILE A 29 1.65 9.85 15.30
C ILE A 29 2.39 10.21 14.01
N ASP A 30 3.61 10.75 14.12
CA ASP A 30 4.45 11.13 12.97
C ASP A 30 4.76 9.93 12.06
N VAL A 31 5.21 8.81 12.64
CA VAL A 31 5.48 7.57 11.90
C VAL A 31 4.22 7.04 11.20
N ILE A 32 3.07 7.04 11.89
CA ILE A 32 1.81 6.59 11.30
C ILE A 32 1.36 7.51 10.16
N PHE A 33 1.46 8.83 10.32
CA PHE A 33 1.12 9.80 9.27
C PHE A 33 2.02 9.64 8.04
N MET A 34 3.33 9.46 8.26
CA MET A 34 4.28 9.21 7.18
C MET A 34 3.92 7.93 6.39
N LEU A 35 3.52 6.85 7.07
CA LEU A 35 3.07 5.62 6.44
C LEU A 35 1.77 5.81 5.64
N LEU A 36 0.80 6.55 6.18
CA LEU A 36 -0.46 6.82 5.50
C LEU A 36 -0.26 7.66 4.23
N ILE A 37 0.56 8.71 4.28
CA ILE A 37 0.88 9.54 3.11
C ILE A 37 1.60 8.70 2.06
N PHE A 38 2.62 7.94 2.47
CA PHE A 38 3.34 7.03 1.57
C PHE A 38 2.39 6.03 0.90
N PHE A 39 1.48 5.43 1.66
CA PHE A 39 0.47 4.51 1.13
C PHE A 39 -0.45 5.20 0.13
N MET A 40 -1.02 6.36 0.48
CA MET A 40 -1.90 7.11 -0.42
C MET A 40 -1.20 7.51 -1.72
N LEU A 41 0.06 7.96 -1.66
CA LEU A 41 0.84 8.31 -2.86
C LEU A 41 1.15 7.11 -3.74
N THR A 42 1.46 5.95 -3.15
CA THR A 42 1.80 4.72 -3.88
C THR A 42 0.55 3.98 -4.41
N THR A 43 -0.65 4.25 -3.89
CA THR A 43 -1.91 3.64 -4.37
C THR A 43 -2.45 4.16 -5.71
N THR A 44 -1.65 4.86 -6.51
CA THR A 44 -2.08 5.23 -7.86
C THR A 44 -1.67 4.13 -8.85
N PHE A 45 -2.57 3.78 -9.78
CA PHE A 45 -2.39 2.84 -10.90
C PHE A 45 -2.94 1.41 -10.74
N VAL A 46 -4.27 1.30 -10.67
CA VAL A 46 -4.97 0.25 -11.42
C VAL A 46 -5.50 0.90 -12.70
N HIS A 47 -4.66 0.98 -13.73
CA HIS A 47 -5.13 1.24 -15.09
C HIS A 47 -5.73 -0.07 -15.61
N ASP A 48 -7.03 -0.26 -15.39
CA ASP A 48 -7.82 -1.24 -16.12
C ASP A 48 -7.85 -0.83 -17.60
N ARG A 49 -6.78 -1.14 -18.34
CA ARG A 49 -6.80 -1.21 -19.81
C ARG A 49 -7.57 -2.47 -20.24
N ALA A 50 -8.78 -2.63 -19.72
CA ALA A 50 -9.70 -3.63 -20.21
C ALA A 50 -10.18 -3.13 -21.58
N LEU A 51 -9.56 -3.62 -22.65
CA LEU A 51 -10.12 -3.48 -23.99
C LEU A 51 -11.48 -4.20 -23.92
N ASN A 52 -12.58 -3.44 -23.91
CA ASN A 52 -13.92 -4.01 -23.77
C ASN A 52 -14.31 -4.64 -25.13
N VAL A 53 -13.86 -5.88 -25.35
CA VAL A 53 -14.10 -6.61 -26.60
C VAL A 53 -15.44 -7.34 -26.50
N THR A 54 -16.47 -6.78 -27.13
CA THR A 54 -17.72 -7.50 -27.37
C THR A 54 -17.53 -8.38 -28.62
N LEU A 55 -17.47 -9.70 -28.44
CA LEU A 55 -17.45 -10.61 -29.57
C LEU A 55 -18.82 -10.57 -30.28
N PRO A 56 -18.88 -10.27 -31.60
CA PRO A 56 -20.12 -10.32 -32.33
C PRO A 56 -20.61 -11.77 -32.44
N VAL A 57 -21.88 -12.02 -32.10
CA VAL A 57 -22.55 -13.28 -32.40
C VAL A 57 -22.98 -13.28 -33.88
N SER A 58 -22.42 -14.20 -34.67
CA SER A 58 -22.75 -14.30 -36.09
C SER A 58 -24.14 -14.88 -36.30
N ASN A 59 -25.04 -14.11 -36.89
CA ASN A 59 -26.38 -14.55 -37.29
C ASN A 59 -26.44 -15.11 -38.73
N GLN A 60 -25.29 -15.34 -39.37
CA GLN A 60 -25.24 -15.77 -40.78
C GLN A 60 -24.25 -16.94 -40.90
N GLY A 61 -24.74 -18.15 -40.66
CA GLY A 61 -24.12 -19.33 -41.23
C GLY A 61 -24.13 -19.16 -42.76
N SER A 62 -22.99 -19.37 -43.40
CA SER A 62 -22.76 -19.22 -44.86
C SER A 62 -22.71 -17.80 -45.43
N ALA A 63 -21.79 -16.97 -44.95
CA ALA A 63 -21.17 -15.98 -45.83
C ALA A 63 -19.89 -16.59 -46.42
N GLN A 64 -19.88 -16.75 -47.74
CA GLN A 64 -18.74 -17.16 -48.55
C GLN A 64 -17.44 -16.55 -48.00
N ARG A 65 -16.43 -17.39 -47.75
CA ARG A 65 -15.11 -16.99 -47.26
C ARG A 65 -14.47 -16.06 -48.28
N ALA A 66 -14.73 -14.77 -48.18
CA ALA A 66 -13.95 -13.75 -48.87
C ALA A 66 -12.48 -13.97 -48.48
N PRO A 67 -11.52 -13.79 -49.40
CA PRO A 67 -10.11 -13.87 -49.04
C PRO A 67 -9.86 -12.89 -47.90
N VAL A 68 -9.49 -13.43 -46.73
CA VAL A 68 -9.11 -12.63 -45.58
C VAL A 68 -7.84 -11.90 -46.00
N LYS A 69 -7.97 -10.60 -46.27
CA LYS A 69 -6.80 -9.74 -46.38
C LYS A 69 -6.37 -9.43 -44.97
N ASP A 70 -5.19 -9.91 -44.59
CA ASP A 70 -4.58 -9.55 -43.34
C ASP A 70 -4.19 -8.07 -43.44
N HIS A 71 -4.69 -7.27 -42.51
CA HIS A 71 -4.33 -5.86 -42.37
C HIS A 71 -3.44 -5.75 -41.15
N VAL A 72 -2.20 -5.29 -41.33
CA VAL A 72 -1.26 -5.09 -40.24
C VAL A 72 -1.36 -3.64 -39.79
N ILE A 73 -1.70 -3.45 -38.51
CA ILE A 73 -1.76 -2.12 -37.88
C ILE A 73 -0.55 -1.99 -36.96
N GLU A 74 0.30 -1.00 -37.24
CA GLU A 74 1.44 -0.68 -36.39
C GLU A 74 1.13 0.56 -35.54
N ILE A 75 1.46 0.47 -34.25
CA ILE A 75 1.25 1.55 -33.27
C ILE A 75 2.59 1.90 -32.65
N ALA A 76 3.06 3.13 -32.90
CA ALA A 76 4.30 3.65 -32.31
C ALA A 76 4.09 4.15 -30.87
N GLU A 77 5.18 4.25 -30.11
CA GLU A 77 5.17 4.69 -28.70
C GLU A 77 4.60 6.11 -28.53
N ASP A 78 4.70 6.96 -29.55
CA ASP A 78 4.14 8.31 -29.59
C ASP A 78 2.68 8.38 -30.06
N GLY A 79 2.03 7.22 -30.25
CA GLY A 79 0.64 7.12 -30.66
C GLY A 79 0.40 7.29 -32.16
N ARG A 80 1.46 7.35 -32.99
CA ARG A 80 1.30 7.29 -34.46
C ARG A 80 0.81 5.91 -34.89
N ILE A 81 -0.13 5.90 -35.84
CA ILE A 81 -0.76 4.69 -36.39
C ILE A 81 -0.40 4.59 -37.88
N ALA A 82 0.07 3.42 -38.30
CA ALA A 82 0.32 3.08 -39.71
C ALA A 82 -0.42 1.79 -40.09
N LEU A 83 -0.75 1.67 -41.38
CA LEU A 83 -1.41 0.51 -41.98
C LEU A 83 -0.53 0.01 -43.13
N ASP A 84 -0.28 -1.29 -43.17
CA ASP A 84 0.33 -2.04 -44.29
C ASP A 84 -0.75 -2.82 -45.06
#